data_AF-A0ABD5SEB9-F1
#
_entry.id   AF-A0ABD5SEB9-F1
#
_cell.length_a   1.000
_cell.length_b   1.000
_cell.length_c   1.000
_cell.angle_alpha   90.00
_cell.angle_beta   90.00
_cell.angle_gamma   90.00
#
_symmetry.space_group_name_H-M   'P 1'
#
loop_
_entity.id
_entity.type
_entity.pdbx_description
1 polymer ?
#
loop_
_entity_poly.entity_id
_entity_poly.type
_entity_poly.pdbx_seq_one_letter_code
_entity_poly.pdbx_strand_id
1 'polypeptide(L)'
;VGIESVMDRDFINCDRRKYYDELRKLLERQTNWLLIDEIEGKKFLIRPADVAHYLEQAPIEELSLERQVDLLKIPAKRLQLTPIHSRANLYEAQLVLQQTGADALYVNRSGAPLLSSATGIVTKHAITSHYQL
;
A
#
# COMPACT_ATOMS: atom_id res chain seq x y z
N VAL A 1 12.73 -2.74 -20.18
CA VAL A 1 11.29 -2.75 -19.87
C VAL A 1 11.00 -1.68 -18.82
N GLY A 2 9.98 -0.85 -19.04
CA GLY A 2 9.59 0.21 -18.11
C GLY A 2 8.79 -0.33 -16.91
N ILE A 3 8.85 0.38 -15.78
CA ILE A 3 8.22 -0.06 -14.53
C ILE A 3 6.69 -0.16 -14.63
N GLU A 4 6.05 0.64 -15.48
CA GLU A 4 4.60 0.65 -15.65
C GLU A 4 4.00 -0.68 -16.15
N SER A 5 4.84 -1.58 -16.71
CA SER A 5 4.44 -2.89 -17.23
C SER A 5 4.12 -3.93 -16.14
N VAL A 6 4.67 -3.78 -14.94
CA VAL A 6 4.46 -4.68 -13.79
C VAL A 6 3.69 -4.00 -12.64
N MET A 7 3.24 -2.77 -12.89
CA MET A 7 2.63 -1.90 -11.90
C MET A 7 1.15 -2.26 -11.67
N ASP A 8 0.81 -2.52 -10.41
CA ASP A 8 -0.56 -2.66 -9.94
C ASP A 8 -1.17 -1.26 -9.72
N ARG A 9 -2.37 -1.05 -10.27
CA ARG A 9 -3.11 0.22 -10.17
C ARG A 9 -4.38 0.08 -9.32
N ASP A 10 -4.68 -1.11 -8.84
CA ASP A 10 -5.86 -1.39 -8.05
C ASP A 10 -5.58 -1.27 -6.55
N PHE A 11 -5.53 -0.02 -6.10
CA PHE A 11 -5.29 0.32 -4.70
C PHE A 11 -6.09 1.54 -4.28
N ILE A 12 -6.35 1.66 -2.98
CA ILE A 12 -7.00 2.83 -2.39
C ILE A 12 -6.07 3.47 -1.37
N ASN A 13 -5.88 4.79 -1.49
CA ASN A 13 -5.23 5.58 -0.44
C ASN A 13 -6.15 5.66 0.77
N CYS A 14 -5.60 5.37 1.95
CA CYS A 14 -6.32 5.36 3.21
C CYS A 14 -5.49 6.07 4.27
N ASP A 15 -6.12 6.94 5.04
CA ASP A 15 -5.49 7.50 6.22
C ASP A 15 -5.21 6.40 7.24
N ARG A 16 -4.18 6.60 8.07
CA ARG A 16 -3.82 5.67 9.16
C ARG A 16 -5.00 5.32 10.08
N ARG A 17 -5.90 6.27 10.33
CA ARG A 17 -7.06 6.09 11.19
C ARG A 17 -8.32 6.32 10.39
N LYS A 18 -9.26 5.38 10.49
CA LYS A 18 -10.52 5.44 9.74
C LYS A 18 -11.68 4.87 10.56
N TYR A 19 -12.88 5.40 10.36
CA TYR A 19 -14.07 4.89 11.04
C TYR A 19 -14.44 3.50 10.52
N TYR A 20 -15.00 2.67 11.40
CA TYR A 20 -15.38 1.30 11.09
C TYR A 20 -16.29 1.18 9.86
N ASP A 21 -17.38 1.94 9.80
CA ASP A 21 -18.32 1.91 8.68
C ASP A 21 -17.68 2.33 7.35
N GLU A 22 -16.77 3.31 7.40
CA GLU A 22 -16.04 3.73 6.22
C GLU A 22 -15.07 2.65 5.75
N LEU A 23 -14.41 1.95 6.67
CA LEU A 23 -13.58 0.80 6.33
C LEU A 23 -14.40 -0.32 5.71
N ARG A 24 -15.57 -0.66 6.26
CA ARG A 24 -16.45 -1.69 5.66
C ARG A 24 -16.86 -1.35 4.24
N LYS A 25 -17.34 -0.13 4.00
CA LYS A 25 -17.67 0.36 2.65
C LYS A 25 -16.47 0.34 1.71
N LEU A 26 -15.27 0.62 2.25
CA LEU A 26 -14.04 0.57 1.47
C LEU A 26 -13.71 -0.87 1.05
N LEU A 27 -13.86 -1.85 1.96
CA LEU A 27 -13.60 -3.27 1.70
C LEU A 27 -14.55 -3.87 0.65
N GLU A 28 -15.78 -3.35 0.53
CA GLU A 28 -16.73 -3.74 -0.53
C GLU A 28 -16.20 -3.47 -1.95
N ARG A 29 -15.23 -2.57 -2.10
CA ARG A 29 -14.62 -2.24 -3.40
C ARG A 29 -13.66 -3.31 -3.92
N GLN A 30 -13.33 -4.31 -3.09
CA GLN A 30 -12.51 -5.48 -3.46
C GLN A 30 -11.17 -5.15 -4.14
N THR A 31 -10.50 -4.08 -3.71
CA THR A 31 -9.23 -3.69 -4.29
C THR A 31 -8.09 -4.63 -3.88
N ASN A 32 -7.00 -4.68 -4.64
CA ASN A 32 -5.85 -5.52 -4.27
C ASN A 32 -5.11 -5.03 -3.02
N TRP A 33 -5.12 -3.71 -2.77
CA TRP A 33 -4.30 -3.07 -1.76
C TRP A 33 -4.95 -1.86 -1.08
N LEU A 34 -4.64 -1.68 0.20
CA LEU A 34 -4.78 -0.39 0.89
C LEU A 34 -3.40 0.25 1.06
N LEU A 35 -3.23 1.45 0.52
CA LEU A 35 -2.04 2.26 0.70
C LEU A 35 -2.26 3.21 1.89
N ILE A 36 -1.51 3.01 2.96
CA ILE A 36 -1.58 3.80 4.18
C ILE A 36 -0.46 4.82 4.16
N ASP A 37 -0.83 6.10 4.25
CA ASP A 37 0.11 7.19 4.42
C ASP A 37 0.33 7.45 5.92
N GLU A 38 1.59 7.35 6.36
CA GLU A 38 2.01 7.72 7.71
C GLU A 38 2.59 9.16 7.72
N ILE A 39 2.53 9.76 8.90
CA ILE A 39 3.28 10.98 9.22
C ILE A 39 4.77 10.72 8.96
N GLU A 40 5.49 11.73 8.47
CA GLU A 40 6.91 11.65 8.04
C GLU A 40 7.15 10.97 6.67
N GLY A 41 6.11 10.65 5.91
CA GLY A 41 6.25 10.23 4.51
C GLY A 41 6.54 8.74 4.32
N LYS A 42 6.48 7.95 5.38
CA LYS A 42 6.46 6.48 5.28
C LYS A 42 5.11 6.03 4.74
N LYS A 43 5.14 5.09 3.82
CA LYS A 43 3.93 4.49 3.26
C LYS A 43 3.96 2.98 3.46
N PHE A 44 2.80 2.41 3.70
CA PHE A 44 2.63 0.97 3.89
C PHE A 44 1.51 0.43 3.01
N LEU A 45 1.68 -0.80 2.53
CA LEU A 45 0.60 -1.56 1.94
C LEU A 45 0.14 -2.65 2.89
N ILE A 46 -1.17 -2.82 2.95
CA ILE A 46 -1.79 -3.99 3.57
C ILE A 46 -2.84 -4.59 2.64
N ARG A 47 -3.11 -5.89 2.82
CA ARG A 47 -4.19 -6.56 2.10
C ARG A 47 -5.54 -6.20 2.73
N PRO A 48 -6.56 -5.85 1.93
CA PRO A 48 -7.92 -5.67 2.43
C PRO A 48 -8.45 -6.89 3.19
N ALA A 49 -8.05 -8.10 2.80
CA ALA A 49 -8.42 -9.34 3.48
C ALA A 49 -7.94 -9.39 4.94
N ASP A 50 -6.73 -8.91 5.24
CA ASP A 50 -6.22 -8.87 6.62
C ASP A 50 -7.02 -7.88 7.48
N VAL A 51 -7.45 -6.75 6.88
CA VAL A 51 -8.32 -5.77 7.55
C VAL A 51 -9.69 -6.37 7.79
N ALA A 52 -10.30 -7.00 6.79
CA ALA A 52 -11.59 -7.65 6.92
C ALA A 52 -11.58 -8.70 8.05
N HIS A 53 -10.56 -9.54 8.08
CA HIS A 53 -10.39 -10.56 9.12
C HIS A 53 -10.31 -9.95 10.53
N TYR A 54 -9.56 -8.86 10.69
CA TYR A 54 -9.49 -8.14 11.97
C TYR A 54 -10.85 -7.56 12.38
N LEU A 55 -11.56 -6.94 11.44
CA LEU A 55 -12.87 -6.35 11.70
C LEU A 55 -13.93 -7.40 12.08
N GLU A 56 -13.81 -8.63 11.60
CA GLU A 56 -14.70 -9.74 11.98
C GLU A 56 -14.45 -10.27 13.39
N GLN A 57 -13.22 -10.13 13.90
CA GLN A 57 -12.79 -10.67 15.20
C GLN A 57 -12.75 -9.63 16.32
N ALA A 58 -12.76 -8.34 15.99
CA ALA A 58 -12.60 -7.28 16.97
C ALA A 58 -13.88 -7.09 17.84
N PRO A 59 -13.74 -6.76 19.14
CA PRO A 59 -14.87 -6.48 20.01
C PRO A 59 -15.75 -5.32 19.50
N ILE A 60 -17.06 -5.39 19.72
CA ILE A 60 -18.03 -4.37 19.26
C ILE A 60 -17.68 -2.97 19.81
N GLU A 61 -17.14 -2.90 21.03
CA GLU A 61 -16.72 -1.66 21.67
C GLU A 61 -15.53 -0.99 20.98
N GLU A 62 -14.69 -1.76 20.29
CA GLU A 62 -13.58 -1.24 19.47
C GLU A 62 -14.03 -0.79 18.08
N LEU A 63 -15.14 -1.34 17.60
CA LEU A 63 -15.72 -1.11 16.27
C LEU A 63 -16.88 -0.10 16.28
N SER A 64 -17.09 0.61 17.39
CA SER A 64 -18.15 1.62 17.48
C SER A 64 -17.97 2.74 16.44
N LEU A 65 -19.07 3.29 15.94
CA LEU A 65 -19.06 4.32 14.89
C LEU A 65 -18.37 5.62 15.29
N GLU A 66 -18.28 5.87 16.58
CA GLU A 66 -17.59 7.04 17.14
C GLU A 66 -16.07 6.81 17.25
N ARG A 67 -15.60 5.57 17.07
CA ARG A 67 -14.21 5.19 17.25
C ARG A 67 -13.53 4.92 15.92
N GLN A 68 -12.33 5.47 15.78
CA GLN A 68 -11.47 5.21 14.63
C GLN A 68 -10.60 3.98 14.88
N VAL A 69 -10.54 3.11 13.88
CA VAL A 69 -9.61 1.98 13.81
C VAL A 69 -8.25 2.49 13.33
N ASP A 70 -7.19 2.18 14.06
CA ASP A 70 -5.81 2.47 13.66
C ASP A 70 -5.27 1.31 12.82
N LEU A 71 -5.17 1.51 11.50
CA LEU A 71 -4.74 0.48 10.55
C LEU A 71 -3.30 -0.01 10.81
N LEU A 72 -2.47 0.78 11.49
CA LEU A 72 -1.13 0.37 11.91
C LEU A 72 -1.12 -0.52 13.17
N LYS A 73 -2.26 -0.69 13.85
CA LYS A 73 -2.40 -1.63 14.98
C LYS A 73 -2.93 -3.00 14.58
N ILE A 74 -3.49 -3.13 13.38
CA ILE A 74 -4.02 -4.41 12.86
C ILE A 74 -2.87 -5.42 12.72
N PRO A 75 -3.01 -6.69 13.15
CA PRO A 75 -2.00 -7.72 12.94
C PRO A 75 -2.04 -8.22 11.48
N ALA A 76 -1.47 -7.42 10.56
CA ALA A 76 -1.44 -7.69 9.13
C ALA A 76 -0.01 -7.69 8.59
N LYS A 77 0.22 -8.39 7.47
CA LYS A 77 1.49 -8.29 6.75
C LYS A 77 1.57 -6.93 6.08
N ARG A 78 2.54 -6.12 6.50
CA ARG A 78 2.82 -4.80 5.91
C ARG A 78 3.95 -4.92 4.92
N LEU A 79 3.77 -4.29 3.76
CA LEU A 79 4.88 -4.03 2.85
C LEU A 79 5.28 -2.57 3.02
N GLN A 80 6.51 -2.30 3.41
CA GLN A 80 7.02 -0.93 3.45
C GLN A 80 7.33 -0.46 2.02
N LEU A 81 6.96 0.78 1.71
CA LEU A 81 7.18 1.35 0.39
C LEU A 81 8.24 2.45 0.39
N THR A 82 8.93 2.53 -0.74
CA THR A 82 9.83 3.63 -1.08
C THR A 82 9.43 4.23 -2.44
N PRO A 83 9.61 5.54 -2.68
CA PRO A 83 9.22 6.15 -3.94
C PRO A 83 10.06 5.65 -5.11
N ILE A 84 9.45 5.65 -6.29
CA ILE A 84 10.17 5.59 -7.55
C ILE A 84 9.46 6.41 -8.63
N HIS A 85 10.25 7.04 -9.50
CA HIS A 85 9.71 7.85 -10.59
C HIS A 85 9.13 6.94 -11.70
N SER A 86 7.97 7.30 -12.25
CA SER A 86 7.26 6.58 -13.33
C SER A 86 8.09 6.31 -14.60
N ARG A 87 9.10 7.12 -14.86
CA ARG A 87 10.06 6.91 -15.97
C ARG A 87 11.14 5.88 -15.68
N ALA A 88 11.19 5.32 -14.47
CA ALA A 88 12.20 4.32 -14.12
C ALA A 88 11.97 3.00 -14.86
N ASN A 89 13.05 2.26 -15.08
CA ASN A 89 13.00 0.91 -15.62
C ASN A 89 13.03 -0.16 -14.50
N LEU A 90 12.81 -1.43 -14.86
CA LEU A 90 12.78 -2.54 -13.89
C LEU A 90 14.12 -2.78 -13.18
N TYR A 91 15.24 -2.47 -13.82
CA TYR A 91 16.56 -2.62 -13.20
C TYR A 91 16.77 -1.55 -12.11
N GLU A 92 16.42 -0.30 -12.38
CA GLU A 92 16.43 0.78 -11.38
C GLU A 92 15.47 0.47 -10.23
N ALA A 93 14.27 -0.05 -10.52
CA ALA A 93 13.32 -0.50 -9.50
C ALA A 93 13.90 -1.57 -8.58
N GLN A 94 14.61 -2.56 -9.16
CA GLN A 94 15.27 -3.60 -8.38
C GLN A 94 16.40 -3.03 -7.51
N LEU A 95 17.22 -2.13 -8.04
CA LEU A 95 18.29 -1.48 -7.29
C LEU A 95 17.75 -0.68 -6.10
N VAL A 96 16.66 0.09 -6.30
CA VAL A 96 16.03 0.88 -5.24
C VAL A 96 15.54 -0.04 -4.10
N LEU A 97 14.87 -1.15 -4.43
CA LEU A 97 14.42 -2.12 -3.42
C LEU A 97 15.60 -2.76 -2.67
N GLN A 98 16.69 -3.08 -3.36
CA GLN A 98 17.89 -3.64 -2.74
C GLN A 98 18.59 -2.64 -1.80
N GLN A 99 18.73 -1.39 -2.23
CA GLN A 99 19.41 -0.34 -1.46
C GLN A 99 18.61 0.10 -0.22
N THR A 100 17.29 0.18 -0.34
CA THR A 100 16.42 0.64 0.74
C THR A 100 15.94 -0.48 1.66
N GLY A 101 16.02 -1.73 1.20
CA GLY A 101 15.43 -2.87 1.91
C GLY A 101 13.90 -2.88 1.93
N ALA A 102 13.24 -2.01 1.16
CA ALA A 102 11.79 -1.94 1.07
C ALA A 102 11.18 -3.17 0.38
N ASP A 103 9.91 -3.43 0.66
CA ASP A 103 9.17 -4.57 0.10
C ASP A 103 8.48 -4.24 -1.24
N ALA A 104 8.16 -2.96 -1.44
CA ALA A 104 7.45 -2.47 -2.60
C ALA A 104 7.84 -1.01 -2.93
N LEU A 105 7.42 -0.57 -4.11
CA LEU A 105 7.61 0.78 -4.62
C LEU A 105 6.25 1.43 -4.81
N TYR A 106 6.13 2.70 -4.47
CA TYR A 106 5.04 3.54 -4.98
C TYR A 106 5.57 4.39 -6.12
N VAL A 107 4.89 4.29 -7.25
CA VAL A 107 5.25 5.01 -8.46
C VAL A 107 4.65 6.40 -8.40
N ASN A 108 5.45 7.43 -8.68
CA ASN A 108 4.98 8.82 -8.76
C ASN A 108 5.48 9.51 -10.05
N ARG A 109 4.88 10.67 -10.35
CA ARG A 109 5.21 11.46 -11.55
C ARG A 109 6.04 12.70 -11.27
N SER A 110 6.21 13.08 -10.00
CA SER A 110 6.92 14.29 -9.61
C SER A 110 8.13 13.96 -8.74
N GLY A 111 9.11 14.87 -8.74
CA GLY A 111 10.28 14.79 -7.86
C GLY A 111 9.99 15.10 -6.39
N ALA A 112 8.72 15.26 -5.99
CA ALA A 112 8.31 15.56 -4.61
C ALA A 112 7.45 14.40 -4.04
N PRO A 113 8.07 13.34 -3.50
CA PRO A 113 7.37 12.13 -3.04
C PRO A 113 6.34 12.38 -1.94
N LEU A 114 6.60 13.35 -1.05
CA LEU A 114 5.70 13.70 0.06
C LEU A 114 4.39 14.34 -0.40
N LEU A 115 4.39 15.00 -1.56
CA LEU A 115 3.25 15.75 -2.09
C LEU A 115 2.56 15.06 -3.27
N SER A 116 3.08 13.91 -3.72
CA SER A 116 2.56 13.21 -4.88
C SER A 116 1.75 11.99 -4.49
N SER A 117 0.54 11.90 -5.04
CA SER A 117 -0.25 10.66 -5.00
C SER A 117 0.49 9.57 -5.77
N ALA A 118 0.50 8.36 -5.22
CA ALA A 118 0.94 7.20 -5.95
C ALA A 118 0.06 7.01 -7.20
N THR A 119 0.67 6.76 -8.34
CA THR A 119 -0.02 6.37 -9.58
C THR A 119 -0.07 4.87 -9.77
N GLY A 120 0.67 4.12 -8.94
CA GLY A 120 0.66 2.67 -8.91
C GLY A 120 1.68 2.12 -7.93
N ILE A 121 1.60 0.81 -7.76
CA ILE A 121 2.34 0.03 -6.79
C ILE A 121 3.13 -1.04 -7.53
N VAL A 122 4.37 -1.27 -7.14
CA VAL A 122 5.19 -2.35 -7.70
C VAL A 122 5.81 -3.14 -6.57
N THR A 123 5.42 -4.40 -6.41
CA THR A 123 5.97 -5.25 -5.35
C THR A 123 7.27 -5.91 -5.80
N LYS A 124 8.15 -6.24 -4.85
CA LYS A 124 9.35 -7.06 -5.13
C LYS A 124 9.01 -8.38 -5.83
N HIS A 125 7.88 -8.98 -5.48
CA HIS A 125 7.36 -10.18 -6.14
C HIS A 125 7.05 -9.93 -7.61
N ALA A 126 6.33 -8.85 -7.96
CA ALA A 126 5.99 -8.53 -9.34
C ALA A 126 7.23 -8.36 -10.25
N ILE A 127 8.29 -7.73 -9.74
CA ILE A 127 9.56 -7.59 -10.46
C ILE A 127 10.22 -8.96 -10.65
N THR A 128 10.27 -9.78 -9.59
CA THR A 128 10.93 -11.09 -9.65
C THR A 128 10.22 -12.03 -10.63
N SER A 129 8.89 -12.08 -10.58
CA SER A 129 8.08 -12.89 -11.48
C SER A 129 8.27 -12.48 -12.95
N HIS A 130 8.47 -11.20 -13.25
CA HIS A 130 8.72 -10.74 -14.61
C HIS A 130 10.03 -11.28 -15.20
N TYR A 131 11.09 -11.42 -14.41
CA TYR A 131 12.37 -11.97 -14.88
C TYR A 131 12.41 -13.51 -14.94
N GLN A 132 11.40 -14.19 -14.37
CA GLN A 132 11.27 -15.64 -14.41
C GLN A 132 10.42 -16.14 -15.59
N LEU A 133 9.80 -15.23 -16.33
CA LEU A 133 9.07 -15.48 -17.58
C LEU A 133 10.01 -15.42 -18.78
#